data_AF-A0A355TBD6-F1
#
_entry.id   AF-A0A355TBD6-F1
#
_cell.length_a   1.000
_cell.length_b   1.000
_cell.length_c   1.000
_cell.angle_alpha   90.00
_cell.angle_beta   90.00
_cell.angle_gamma   90.00
#
_symmetry.space_group_name_H-M   'P 1'
#
loop_
_entity.id
_entity.type
_entity.pdbx_description
1 polymer ?
#
loop_
_entity_poly.entity_id
_entity_poly.type
_entity_poly.pdbx_seq_one_letter_code
_entity_poly.pdbx_strand_id
1 'polypeptide(L)' 'MLETKLSEALSERYLSYALSTIMSRSLPDVRDGMKPVHRRLLFAMRELKLAPDLPPKKSARVVGDVIGKYHP' A
#
# COMPACT_ATOMS: atom_id res chain seq x y z
N MET A 1 4.39 35.37 3.89
CA MET A 1 3.77 34.14 4.42
C MET A 1 2.55 33.91 3.54
N LEU A 2 2.55 32.88 2.69
CA LEU A 2 1.52 32.71 1.66
C LEU A 2 0.19 32.35 2.33
N GLU A 3 -0.72 33.32 2.44
CA GLU A 3 -2.12 33.08 2.77
C GLU A 3 -2.78 32.44 1.54
N THR A 4 -2.86 31.11 1.52
CA THR A 4 -3.73 30.40 0.58
C THR A 4 -5.16 30.55 1.06
N LYS A 5 -6.10 30.88 0.17
CA LYS A 5 -7.52 30.93 0.54
C LYS A 5 -7.96 29.54 1.01
N LEU A 6 -8.71 29.49 2.10
CA LEU A 6 -9.18 28.23 2.70
C LEU A 6 -9.90 27.33 1.69
N SER A 7 -10.72 27.91 0.81
CA SER A 7 -11.44 27.19 -0.24
C SER A 7 -10.50 26.49 -1.24
N GLU A 8 -9.43 27.18 -1.65
CA GLU A 8 -8.43 26.66 -2.59
C GLU A 8 -7.65 25.52 -1.93
N ALA A 9 -7.18 25.73 -0.69
CA ALA A 9 -6.46 24.72 0.08
C ALA A 9 -7.31 23.47 0.37
N LEU A 10 -8.61 23.63 0.68
CA LEU A 10 -9.53 22.51 0.91
C LEU A 10 -9.74 21.69 -0.35
N SER A 11 -10.03 22.35 -1.48
CA SER A 11 -10.29 21.66 -2.74
C SER A 11 -9.07 20.85 -3.20
N GLU A 12 -7.87 21.44 -3.10
CA GLU A 12 -6.62 20.77 -3.48
C GLU A 12 -6.33 19.55 -2.59
N ARG A 13 -6.42 19.70 -1.27
CA ARG A 13 -6.15 18.62 -0.31
C ARG A 13 -7.16 17.49 -0.43
N TYR A 14 -8.44 17.83 -0.60
CA TYR A 14 -9.50 16.85 -0.79
C TYR A 14 -9.28 16.05 -2.08
N LEU A 15 -9.01 16.73 -3.19
CA LEU A 15 -8.77 16.07 -4.48
C LEU A 15 -7.54 15.16 -4.42
N SER A 16 -6.45 15.63 -3.81
CA SER A 16 -5.22 14.83 -3.65
C SER A 16 -5.47 13.55 -2.83
N TYR A 17 -6.19 13.66 -1.71
CA TYR A 17 -6.55 12.50 -0.89
C TYR A 17 -7.50 11.54 -1.62
N ALA A 18 -8.51 12.08 -2.32
CA ALA A 18 -9.47 11.29 -3.07
C ALA A 18 -8.79 10.49 -4.19
N LEU A 19 -7.95 11.15 -5.00
CA LEU A 19 -7.21 10.50 -6.08
C LEU A 19 -6.23 9.45 -5.54
N SER A 20 -5.49 9.76 -4.49
CA SER A 20 -4.59 8.80 -3.83
C SER A 20 -5.34 7.58 -3.31
N THR A 21 -6.51 7.79 -2.71
CA THR A 21 -7.36 6.70 -2.20
C THR A 21 -7.90 5.82 -3.32
N ILE A 22 -8.40 6.41 -4.40
CA ILE A 22 -8.94 5.67 -5.55
C ILE A 22 -7.86 4.84 -6.22
N MET A 23 -6.74 5.48 -6.57
CA MET A 23 -5.69 4.88 -7.40
C MET A 23 -4.76 3.94 -6.62
N SER A 24 -4.45 4.26 -5.36
CA SER A 24 -3.36 3.61 -4.62
C SER A 24 -3.80 2.82 -3.39
N ARG A 25 -5.11 2.72 -3.13
CA ARG A 25 -5.63 2.00 -1.95
C ARG A 25 -6.85 1.15 -2.26
N SER A 26 -7.90 1.76 -2.80
CA SER A 26 -9.24 1.18 -2.78
C SER A 26 -9.51 0.22 -3.93
N LEU A 27 -9.13 0.59 -5.17
CA LEU A 27 -9.40 -0.21 -6.36
C LEU A 27 -8.25 -1.16 -6.69
N PRO A 28 -8.53 -2.41 -7.12
CA PRO A 28 -7.52 -3.33 -7.63
C PRO A 28 -7.08 -2.94 -9.04
N ASP A 29 -5.88 -3.37 -9.43
CA ASP A 29 -5.41 -3.27 -10.82
C ASP A 29 -6.05 -4.36 -11.68
N VAL A 30 -6.46 -4.03 -12.91
CA VAL A 30 -7.13 -4.98 -13.82
C VAL A 30 -6.22 -6.13 -14.27
N ARG A 31 -4.90 -5.91 -14.29
CA ARG A 31 -3.94 -6.88 -14.83
C ARG A 31 -3.76 -8.09 -13.93
N ASP A 32 -3.82 -7.88 -12.62
CA ASP A 32 -3.59 -8.92 -11.61
C ASP A 32 -4.74 -9.07 -10.59
N GLY A 33 -5.73 -8.17 -10.61
CA GLY A 33 -6.83 -8.14 -9.66
C GLY A 33 -6.39 -7.75 -8.24
N MET A 34 -5.16 -7.29 -8.05
CA MET A 34 -4.58 -7.07 -6.73
C MET A 34 -4.58 -5.61 -6.32
N LYS A 35 -4.94 -5.36 -5.06
CA LYS A 35 -4.69 -4.09 -4.39
C LYS A 35 -3.19 -3.94 -4.09
N PRO A 36 -2.66 -2.70 -3.97
CA PRO A 36 -1.24 -2.47 -3.68
C PRO A 36 -0.71 -3.20 -2.44
N VAL A 37 -1.54 -3.34 -1.39
CA VAL A 37 -1.15 -4.05 -0.17
C VAL A 37 -0.91 -5.56 -0.39
N HIS A 38 -1.74 -6.21 -1.21
CA HIS A 38 -1.57 -7.64 -1.52
C HIS A 38 -0.27 -7.87 -2.30
N ARG A 39 0.02 -6.99 -3.27
CA ARG A 39 1.26 -7.08 -4.07
C ARG A 39 2.50 -6.94 -3.20
N ARG A 40 2.52 -5.98 -2.27
CA ARG A 40 3.61 -5.80 -1.30
C ARG A 40 3.78 -7.02 -0.39
N LEU A 41 2.69 -7.61 0.08
CA LEU A 41 2.71 -8.80 0.92
C LEU A 41 3.29 -10.02 0.17
N LEU A 42 2.78 -10.33 -1.02
CA LEU A 42 3.25 -11.44 -1.83
C LEU A 42 4.71 -11.26 -2.26
N PHE A 43 5.11 -10.03 -2.58
CA PHE A 43 6.50 -9.71 -2.87
C PHE A 43 7.40 -9.97 -1.67
N ALA A 44 7.05 -9.47 -0.48
CA ALA A 44 7.84 -9.72 0.74
C ALA A 44 7.91 -11.21 1.10
N MET A 45 6.81 -11.96 0.92
CA MET A 45 6.81 -13.42 1.13
C MET A 45 7.76 -14.13 0.16
N ARG A 46 7.83 -13.67 -1.10
CA ARG A 46 8.78 -14.17 -2.09
C ARG A 46 10.23 -13.89 -1.69
N GLU A 47 10.53 -12.68 -1.23
CA GLU A 47 11.87 -12.32 -0.73
C GLU A 47 12.27 -13.13 0.52
N LEU A 48 11.29 -13.49 1.37
CA LEU A 48 11.48 -14.35 2.54
C LEU A 48 11.58 -15.86 2.21
N LYS A 49 11.51 -16.21 0.92
CA LYS A 49 11.52 -17.59 0.39
C LYS A 49 10.45 -18.47 1.04
N LEU A 50 9.22 -17.97 1.14
CA LEU A 50 8.07 -18.69 1.68
C LEU A 50 7.34 -19.49 0.60
N ALA A 51 7.94 -20.61 0.20
CA ALA A 51 7.33 -21.53 -0.75
C ALA A 51 6.34 -22.49 -0.04
N PRO A 52 5.28 -22.97 -0.73
CA PRO A 52 4.23 -23.80 -0.12
C PRO A 52 4.71 -25.16 0.42
N ASP A 53 5.83 -25.66 -0.10
CA ASP A 53 6.50 -26.90 0.30
C ASP A 53 7.36 -26.74 1.58
N LEU A 54 7.61 -25.50 2.02
CA LEU A 54 8.42 -25.21 3.19
C LEU A 54 7.54 -24.99 4.45
N PRO A 55 8.10 -25.23 5.66
CA PRO A 55 7.40 -24.93 6.90
C PRO A 55 6.99 -23.45 7.00
N PRO A 56 5.79 -23.15 7.52
CA PRO A 56 5.31 -21.78 7.63
C PRO A 56 6.14 -20.97 8.63
N LYS A 57 6.28 -19.66 8.35
CA LYS A 57 6.85 -18.70 9.31
C LYS A 57 5.73 -17.92 10.01
N LYS A 58 6.00 -17.45 11.22
CA LYS A 58 5.05 -16.64 12.00
C LYS A 58 4.62 -15.39 11.22
N SER A 59 3.32 -15.11 11.21
CA SER A 59 2.75 -13.94 10.52
C SER A 59 3.37 -12.62 10.97
N ALA A 60 3.70 -12.49 12.26
CA ALA A 60 4.36 -11.30 12.81
C ALA A 60 5.69 -10.97 12.10
N ARG A 61 6.43 -11.99 11.66
CA ARG A 61 7.67 -11.80 10.90
C ARG A 61 7.40 -11.23 9.51
N VAL A 62 6.41 -11.78 8.81
CA VAL A 62 6.04 -11.32 7.46
C VAL A 62 5.49 -9.89 7.51
N VAL A 63 4.60 -9.61 8.47
CA VAL A 63 4.04 -8.27 8.67
C VAL A 63 5.14 -7.25 9.02
N GLY A 64 6.08 -7.61 9.90
CA GLY A 64 7.20 -6.74 10.26
C GLY A 64 8.07 -6.37 9.07
N ASP A 65 8.42 -7.34 8.22
CA ASP A 65 9.20 -7.09 7.01
C ASP A 65 8.44 -6.23 5.99
N VAL A 66 7.13 -6.44 5.82
CA VAL A 66 6.29 -5.64 4.93
C VAL A 66 6.23 -4.18 5.39
N ILE A 67 5.98 -3.95 6.67
CA ILE A 67 5.91 -2.59 7.24
C ILE A 67 7.28 -1.90 7.11
N GLY A 68 8.36 -2.59 7.45
CA GLY A 68 9.70 -2.01 7.45
C GLY A 68 10.25 -1.69 6.07
N LYS A 69 9.82 -2.40 5.02
CA LYS A 69 10.45 -2.30 3.68
C LYS A 69 9.53 -1.78 2.57
N TYR A 70 8.22 -2.07 2.63
CA TYR A 70 7.35 -1.93 1.45
C TYR A 70 6.03 -1.20 1.71
N HIS A 71 5.55 -1.16 2.95
CA HIS A 71 4.31 -0.50 3.31
C HIS A 71 4.46 0.35 4.59
N PRO A 72 4.84 1.63 4.45
CA PRO A 72 4.71 2.57 5.56
C PRO A 72 3.24 2.83 5.89
#